data_AF-A0A7J9KZI2-F1
#
_entry.id   AF-A0A7J9KZI2-F1
#
_cell.length_a   1.000
_cell.length_b   1.000
_cell.length_c   1.000
_cell.angle_alpha   90.00
_cell.angle_beta   90.00
_cell.angle_gamma   90.00
#
_symmetry.space_group_name_H-M   'P 1'
#
loop_
_entity.id
_entity.type
_entity.pdbx_description
1 polymer ?
#
loop_
_entity_poly.entity_id
_entity_poly.type
_entity_poly.pdbx_seq_one_letter_code
_entity_poly.pdbx_strand_id
1 'polypeptide(L)'
;MNEVAEMDHDHVIELHNYCTSVYEEGDARSALITMLQSLNHAKNGVDVVSGTRVKSHFAKPNWRSVYKHIAVNHNNARVGVFYCGAPALTKVLSQLASDFSHKTSTKFDFHKENF
;
A
#
# COMPACT_ATOMS: atom_id res chain seq x y z
N MET A 1 -6.06 3.56 12.77
CA MET A 1 -6.38 2.61 11.68
C MET A 1 -7.71 1.93 11.88
N ASN A 2 -7.99 1.32 13.03
CA ASN A 2 -9.32 0.74 13.30
C ASN A 2 -10.44 1.79 13.20
N GLU A 3 -10.29 2.94 13.86
CA GLU A 3 -11.27 4.02 13.79
C GLU A 3 -11.55 4.48 12.35
N VAL A 4 -10.50 4.77 11.57
CA VAL A 4 -10.63 5.13 10.15
C VAL A 4 -11.37 4.06 9.35
N ALA A 5 -11.02 2.78 9.53
CA ALA A 5 -11.67 1.68 8.83
C ALA A 5 -13.12 1.44 9.29
N GLU A 6 -13.45 1.75 10.55
CA GLU A 6 -14.80 1.62 11.10
C GLU A 6 -15.72 2.79 10.70
N MET A 7 -15.15 3.98 10.50
CA MET A 7 -15.87 5.18 10.08
C MET A 7 -16.04 5.30 8.56
N ASP A 8 -15.29 4.55 7.77
CA ASP A 8 -15.36 4.59 6.29
C ASP A 8 -16.57 3.81 5.73
N HIS A 9 -17.76 4.33 5.99
CA HIS A 9 -19.03 3.71 5.56
C HIS A 9 -19.25 3.76 4.04
N ASP A 10 -18.65 4.73 3.36
CA ASP A 10 -18.81 4.97 1.92
C ASP A 10 -17.65 4.38 1.09
N HIS A 11 -16.73 3.65 1.73
CA HIS A 11 -15.57 3.03 1.08
C HIS A 11 -14.69 4.03 0.31
N VAL A 12 -14.48 5.21 0.89
CA VAL A 12 -13.66 6.28 0.33
C VAL A 12 -12.16 6.00 0.58
N ILE A 13 -11.82 5.19 1.59
CA ILE A 13 -10.45 4.97 2.04
C ILE A 13 -10.05 3.50 1.90
N GLU A 14 -9.14 3.21 0.97
CA GLU A 14 -8.47 1.91 0.91
C GLU A 14 -7.13 1.96 1.68
N LEU A 15 -6.95 1.09 2.67
CA LEU A 15 -5.76 1.03 3.53
C LEU A 15 -4.90 -0.20 3.22
N HIS A 16 -3.60 0.03 2.98
CA HIS A 16 -2.62 -1.05 2.84
C HIS A 16 -1.44 -0.85 3.79
N ASN A 17 -1.29 -1.78 4.73
CA ASN A 17 -0.15 -1.82 5.64
C ASN A 17 0.94 -2.72 5.08
N TYR A 18 2.20 -2.27 5.10
CA TYR A 18 3.35 -3.07 4.68
C TYR A 18 4.36 -3.21 5.82
N CYS A 19 4.51 -4.43 6.34
CA CYS A 19 5.54 -4.77 7.32
C CYS A 19 6.84 -5.15 6.59
N THR A 20 7.70 -4.15 6.37
CA THR A 20 8.89 -4.27 5.51
C THR A 20 10.10 -4.93 6.17
N SER A 21 10.03 -5.21 7.48
CA SER A 21 11.06 -5.96 8.22
C SER A 21 11.00 -7.46 7.97
N VAL A 22 9.88 -7.95 7.42
CA VAL A 22 9.70 -9.35 7.01
C VAL A 22 10.17 -9.52 5.57
N TYR A 23 10.98 -10.55 5.31
CA TYR A 23 11.58 -10.81 4.00
C TYR A 23 10.54 -11.32 2.99
N GLU A 24 10.90 -11.34 1.71
CA GLU A 24 10.01 -11.78 0.64
C GLU A 24 9.60 -13.27 0.73
N GLU A 25 8.61 -13.63 -0.08
CA GLU A 25 8.06 -14.97 -0.23
C GLU A 25 9.19 -15.99 -0.52
N GLY A 26 9.44 -16.92 0.40
CA GLY A 26 10.52 -17.90 0.31
C GLY A 26 11.44 -17.99 1.55
N ASP A 27 11.48 -16.96 2.41
CA ASP A 27 12.09 -17.09 3.75
C ASP A 27 11.14 -17.90 4.65
N ALA A 28 11.65 -18.93 5.34
CA ALA A 28 10.88 -19.75 6.27
C ALA A 28 10.18 -18.90 7.35
N ARG A 29 10.78 -17.78 7.77
CA ARG A 29 10.18 -16.82 8.72
C ARG A 29 8.98 -16.11 8.10
N SER A 30 9.07 -15.75 6.82
CA SER A 30 7.98 -15.11 6.07
C SER A 30 6.83 -16.07 5.80
N ALA A 31 7.12 -17.35 5.54
CA ALA A 31 6.10 -18.38 5.39
C ALA A 31 5.30 -18.59 6.69
N LEU A 32 6.00 -18.73 7.82
CA LEU A 32 5.36 -18.93 9.12
C LEU A 32 4.47 -17.73 9.51
N ILE A 33 4.99 -16.51 9.43
CA ILE A 33 4.21 -15.32 9.81
C ILE A 33 3.02 -15.12 8.86
N THR A 34 3.15 -15.43 7.57
CA THR A 34 2.05 -15.36 6.61
C THR A 34 0.96 -16.37 6.90
N MET A 35 1.33 -17.60 7.31
CA MET A 35 0.38 -18.62 7.71
C MET A 35 -0.36 -18.22 9.00
N LEU A 36 0.38 -17.76 10.02
CA LEU A 36 -0.20 -17.27 11.27
C LEU A 36 -1.13 -16.08 11.02
N GLN A 37 -0.71 -15.13 10.19
CA GLN A 37 -1.51 -13.97 9.80
C GLN A 37 -2.82 -14.40 9.15
N SER A 38 -2.78 -15.36 8.23
CA SER A 38 -3.97 -15.86 7.54
C SER A 38 -4.93 -16.58 8.48
N LEU A 39 -4.43 -17.43 9.37
CA LEU A 39 -5.24 -18.14 10.37
C LEU A 39 -5.88 -17.18 11.39
N ASN A 40 -5.09 -16.26 11.95
CA ASN A 40 -5.58 -15.33 12.95
C ASN A 40 -6.60 -14.35 12.36
N HIS A 41 -6.36 -13.84 11.16
CA HIS A 41 -7.31 -12.94 10.50
C HIS A 41 -8.61 -13.68 10.13
N ALA A 42 -8.55 -14.95 9.72
CA ALA A 42 -9.75 -15.75 9.47
C ALA A 42 -10.55 -16.03 10.76
N LYS A 43 -9.88 -16.21 11.90
CA LYS A 43 -10.52 -16.52 13.18
C LYS A 43 -11.04 -15.28 13.92
N ASN A 44 -10.23 -14.24 13.98
CA ASN A 44 -10.42 -13.09 14.87
C ASN A 44 -10.62 -11.77 14.10
N GLY A 45 -10.43 -11.75 12.78
CA GLY A 45 -10.58 -10.54 11.96
C GLY A 45 -9.55 -9.46 12.25
N VAL A 46 -8.38 -9.82 12.82
CA VAL A 46 -7.32 -8.87 13.17
C VAL A 46 -5.95 -9.32 12.65
N ASP A 47 -5.11 -8.33 12.37
CA ASP A 47 -3.73 -8.47 11.95
C ASP A 47 -2.81 -8.82 13.13
N VAL A 48 -1.95 -9.82 12.96
CA VAL A 48 -1.07 -10.35 14.01
C VAL A 48 0.07 -9.41 14.38
N VAL A 49 0.40 -8.46 13.49
CA VAL A 49 1.50 -7.52 13.72
C VAL A 49 0.98 -6.22 14.32
N SER A 50 -0.04 -5.64 13.70
CA SER A 50 -0.57 -4.33 14.06
C SER A 50 -1.74 -4.38 15.04
N GLY A 51 -2.38 -5.54 15.22
CA GLY A 51 -3.60 -5.66 16.03
C GLY A 51 -4.82 -4.95 15.43
N THR A 52 -4.76 -4.54 14.15
CA THR A 52 -5.82 -3.80 13.47
C THR A 52 -6.68 -4.70 12.59
N ARG A 53 -7.85 -4.24 12.16
CA ARG A 53 -8.69 -4.93 11.16
C ARG A 53 -8.11 -4.87 9.74
N VAL A 54 -7.06 -4.06 9.53
CA VAL A 54 -6.40 -3.92 8.23
C VAL A 54 -5.26 -4.93 8.15
N LYS A 55 -5.42 -5.93 7.28
CA LYS A 55 -4.43 -6.98 7.03
C LYS A 55 -3.11 -6.38 6.49
N SER A 56 -1.99 -6.68 7.16
CA SER A 56 -0.66 -6.32 6.68
C SER A 56 -0.21 -7.21 5.52
N HIS A 57 0.40 -6.59 4.53
CA HIS A 57 1.26 -7.21 3.53
C HIS A 57 2.67 -7.34 4.13
N PHE A 58 3.35 -8.44 3.82
CA PHE A 58 4.74 -8.64 4.22
C PHE A 58 5.68 -8.25 3.08
N ALA A 59 6.89 -7.83 3.43
CA ALA A 59 7.89 -7.25 2.53
C ALA A 59 7.51 -5.84 2.00
N LYS A 60 8.36 -5.34 1.10
CA LYS A 60 8.21 -3.99 0.54
C LYS A 60 7.11 -3.95 -0.51
N PRO A 61 6.35 -2.84 -0.58
CA PRO A 61 5.37 -2.65 -1.65
C PRO A 61 6.05 -2.62 -3.02
N ASN A 62 5.44 -3.29 -4.00
CA ASN A 62 5.76 -3.09 -5.40
C ASN A 62 5.05 -1.85 -5.92
N TRP A 63 5.69 -0.68 -5.78
CA TRP A 63 5.11 0.59 -6.18
C TRP A 63 4.69 0.64 -7.64
N ARG A 64 5.42 -0.01 -8.56
CA ARG A 64 5.01 -0.06 -9.97
C ARG A 64 3.67 -0.78 -10.14
N SER A 65 3.43 -1.86 -9.39
CA SER A 65 2.13 -2.53 -9.38
C SER A 65 1.02 -1.65 -8.80
N VAL A 66 1.31 -0.89 -7.73
CA VAL A 66 0.37 0.07 -7.13
C VAL A 66 -0.04 1.14 -8.15
N TYR A 67 0.92 1.81 -8.79
CA TYR A 67 0.64 2.80 -9.83
C TYR A 67 -0.14 2.20 -11.01
N LYS A 68 0.22 0.97 -11.44
CA LYS A 68 -0.50 0.27 -12.50
C LYS A 68 -1.97 0.02 -12.13
N HIS A 69 -2.21 -0.44 -10.90
CA HIS A 69 -3.56 -0.71 -10.41
C HIS A 69 -4.42 0.56 -10.44
N ILE A 70 -3.88 1.68 -9.91
CA ILE A 70 -4.56 2.97 -9.92
C ILE A 70 -4.84 3.44 -11.35
N ALA A 71 -3.85 3.37 -12.24
CA ALA A 71 -4.02 3.83 -13.63
C ALA A 71 -5.11 3.03 -14.37
N VAL A 72 -5.18 1.71 -14.16
CA VAL A 72 -6.19 0.85 -14.80
C VAL A 72 -7.59 1.16 -14.28
N ASN A 73 -7.74 1.41 -12.97
CA ASN A 73 -9.05 1.65 -12.35
C ASN A 73 -9.55 3.10 -12.51
N HIS A 74 -8.65 4.05 -12.75
CA HIS A 74 -8.97 5.48 -12.84
C HIS A 74 -8.49 6.09 -14.17
N ASN A 75 -8.95 5.52 -15.28
CA ASN A 75 -8.64 6.02 -16.63
C ASN A 75 -9.10 7.47 -16.83
N ASN A 76 -8.28 8.28 -17.51
CA ASN A 76 -8.51 9.71 -17.77
C ASN A 76 -8.67 10.58 -16.51
N ALA A 77 -8.30 10.08 -15.33
CA ALA A 77 -8.34 10.84 -14.09
C ALA A 77 -7.02 11.58 -13.82
N ARG A 78 -7.07 12.54 -12.90
CA ARG A 78 -5.90 13.19 -12.30
C ARG A 78 -5.81 12.76 -10.84
N VAL A 79 -4.66 12.20 -10.45
CA VAL A 79 -4.42 11.56 -9.16
C VAL A 79 -3.27 12.27 -8.45
N GLY A 80 -3.51 12.78 -7.26
CA GLY A 80 -2.45 13.28 -6.38
C GLY A 80 -1.79 12.15 -5.60
N VAL A 81 -0.46 12.12 -5.58
CA VAL A 81 0.34 11.19 -4.78
C VAL A 81 1.13 11.98 -3.75
N PHE A 82 0.74 11.87 -2.49
CA PHE A 82 1.39 12.57 -1.37
C PHE A 82 2.27 11.58 -0.60
N TYR A 83 3.53 11.96 -0.36
CA TYR A 83 4.49 11.10 0.34
C TYR A 83 5.20 11.86 1.48
N CYS A 84 5.06 11.33 2.69
CA CYS A 84 5.76 11.78 3.89
C CYS A 84 6.51 10.59 4.51
N GLY A 85 7.84 10.57 4.36
CA GLY A 85 8.67 9.46 4.83
C GLY A 85 10.13 9.58 4.41
N ALA A 86 10.87 8.47 4.52
CA ALA A 86 12.31 8.45 4.23
C ALA A 86 12.62 8.99 2.82
N PRO A 87 13.63 9.89 2.66
CA PRO A 87 13.93 10.55 1.38
C PRO A 87 14.27 9.60 0.23
N ALA A 88 14.80 8.41 0.55
CA ALA A 88 15.21 7.41 -0.45
C ALA A 88 14.06 7.02 -1.40
N LEU A 89 12.81 7.04 -0.93
CA LEU A 89 11.67 6.61 -1.74
C LEU A 89 11.08 7.71 -2.63
N THR A 90 11.36 8.98 -2.32
CA THR A 90 10.85 10.14 -3.07
C THR A 90 11.19 10.06 -4.55
N LYS A 91 12.45 9.71 -4.89
CA LYS A 91 12.89 9.58 -6.28
C LYS A 91 12.14 8.47 -7.02
N VAL A 92 11.91 7.34 -6.34
CA VAL A 92 11.22 6.18 -6.94
C VAL A 92 9.77 6.52 -7.25
N LEU A 93 9.05 7.09 -6.28
CA LEU A 93 7.64 7.45 -6.44
C LEU A 93 7.45 8.55 -7.49
N SER A 94 8.29 9.60 -7.46
CA SER A 94 8.24 10.68 -8.45
C SER A 94 8.51 10.17 -9.87
N GLN A 95 9.48 9.28 -10.05
CA GLN A 95 9.76 8.69 -11.37
C GLN A 95 8.57 7.85 -11.86
N LEU A 96 7.96 7.05 -10.98
CA LEU A 96 6.78 6.26 -11.34
C LEU A 96 5.59 7.15 -11.73
N ALA A 97 5.34 8.24 -10.99
CA ALA A 97 4.31 9.21 -11.34
C ALA A 97 4.51 9.80 -12.74
N SER A 98 5.73 10.21 -13.07
CA SER A 98 6.08 10.69 -14.42
C SER A 98 5.87 9.60 -15.48
N ASP A 99 6.43 8.41 -15.25
CA ASP A 99 6.35 7.27 -16.16
C ASP A 99 4.91 6.89 -16.52
N PHE A 100 4.04 6.74 -15.51
CA PHE A 100 2.64 6.37 -15.73
C PHE A 100 1.83 7.52 -16.33
N SER A 101 2.13 8.77 -15.98
CA SER A 101 1.51 9.94 -16.62
C SER A 101 1.78 10.03 -18.11
N HIS A 102 2.97 9.60 -18.54
CA HIS A 102 3.34 9.57 -19.97
C HIS A 102 2.79 8.35 -20.70
N LYS A 103 2.73 7.19 -20.03
CA LYS A 103 2.39 5.90 -20.67
C LYS A 103 0.91 5.55 -20.59
N THR A 104 0.12 6.27 -19.81
CA THR A 104 -1.31 5.99 -19.58
C THR A 104 -2.16 7.26 -19.71
N SER A 105 -3.48 7.10 -19.70
CA SER A 105 -4.42 8.22 -19.72
C SER A 105 -4.55 8.93 -18.36
N THR A 106 -4.20 8.25 -17.27
CA THR A 106 -4.21 8.80 -15.90
C THR A 106 -3.00 9.71 -15.68
N LYS A 107 -3.23 10.89 -15.11
CA LYS A 107 -2.17 11.84 -14.74
C LYS A 107 -1.89 11.76 -13.26
N PHE A 108 -0.63 11.65 -12.88
CA PHE A 108 -0.16 11.56 -11.51
C PHE A 108 0.66 12.79 -11.15
N ASP A 109 0.22 13.53 -10.13
CA ASP A 109 0.98 14.64 -9.55
C ASP A 109 1.61 14.17 -8.24
N PHE A 110 2.94 14.12 -8.20
CA PHE A 110 3.67 13.68 -7.02
C PHE A 110 4.07 14.86 -6.14
N HIS A 111 3.79 14.74 -4.84
CA HIS A 111 4.06 15.74 -3.83
C HIS A 111 4.87 15.12 -2.67
N LYS A 112 6.06 15.66 -2.41
CA LYS A 112 6.81 15.35 -1.19
C LYS A 112 6.33 16.30 -0.10
N GLU A 113 5.77 15.73 0.96
CA GLU A 113 5.22 16.49 2.10
C GLU A 113 6.06 16.26 3.35
N ASN A 114 6.07 17.26 4.24
CA ASN A 114 6.60 17.14 5.60
C ASN A 114 5.47 17.54 6.56
N PHE A 115 4.63 16.56 6.92
CA PHE A 115 3.53 16.74 7.88
C PHE A 115 4.03 16.67 9.32
#